data_AF-A0A396IJW1-F1
#
_entry.id   AF-A0A396IJW1-F1
#
_cell.length_a   1.000
_cell.length_b   1.000
_cell.length_c   1.000
_cell.angle_alpha   90.00
_cell.angle_beta   90.00
_cell.angle_gamma   90.00
#
_symmetry.space_group_name_H-M   'P 1'
#
loop_
_entity.id
_entity.type
_entity.pdbx_description
1 polymer ?
#
loop_
_entity_poly.entity_id
_entity_poly.type
_entity_poly.pdbx_seq_one_letter_code
_entity_poly.pdbx_strand_id
1 'polypeptide(L)'
;MAMTAKLSLPIIDLSSPDRLSTANSIRQACVEYGFFYLVNHGVNEDFMKQVFEHSAKFFSLPLQHKMNLILVHFPKVNWDLVKRNMVPLLIQIMA
;
A
#
# COMPACT_ATOMS: atom_id res chain seq x y z
N MET A 1 1.96 -20.16 25.83
CA MET A 1 0.83 -19.75 24.97
C MET A 1 0.97 -18.26 24.72
N ALA A 2 1.33 -17.85 23.50
CA ALA A 2 1.42 -16.42 23.18
C ALA A 2 0.00 -15.84 23.05
N MET A 3 -0.29 -14.79 23.81
CA MET A 3 -1.54 -14.04 23.71
C MET A 3 -1.49 -13.25 22.40
N THR A 4 -2.22 -13.70 21.37
CA THR A 4 -2.41 -12.93 20.14
C THR A 4 -3.31 -11.74 20.46
N ALA A 5 -2.72 -10.57 20.69
CA ALA A 5 -3.48 -9.34 20.78
C ALA A 5 -4.07 -9.02 19.40
N LYS A 6 -5.40 -8.93 19.30
CA LYS A 6 -6.07 -8.46 18.10
C LYS A 6 -5.79 -6.97 17.99
N LEU A 7 -4.87 -6.59 17.11
CA LEU A 7 -4.61 -5.19 16.77
C LEU A 7 -5.83 -4.64 16.02
N SER A 8 -6.68 -3.88 16.71
CA SER A 8 -7.71 -3.06 16.06
C SER A 8 -7.04 -1.78 15.55
N LEU A 9 -6.80 -1.72 14.23
CA LEU A 9 -6.24 -0.51 13.61
C LEU A 9 -7.28 0.63 13.65
N PRO A 10 -6.86 1.88 13.89
CA PRO A 10 -7.75 3.03 13.84
C PRO A 10 -8.40 3.18 12.46
N ILE A 11 -9.68 3.55 12.43
CA ILE A 11 -10.40 3.96 11.23
C ILE A 11 -10.72 5.44 11.38
N ILE A 12 -10.28 6.27 10.43
CA ILE A 12 -10.40 7.72 10.50
C ILE A 12 -11.26 8.22 9.34
N ASP A 13 -12.30 8.97 9.68
CA ASP A 13 -13.22 9.60 8.73
C ASP A 13 -12.74 11.00 8.33
N LEU A 14 -12.49 11.22 7.04
CA LEU A 14 -12.05 12.51 6.49
C LEU A 14 -13.20 13.44 6.09
N SER A 15 -14.45 12.98 6.14
CA SER A 15 -15.63 13.83 5.91
C SER A 15 -16.04 14.66 7.12
N SER A 16 -15.44 14.41 8.29
CA SER A 16 -15.70 15.17 9.51
C SER A 16 -15.40 16.67 9.30
N PRO A 17 -16.33 17.57 9.68
CA PRO A 17 -16.09 19.00 9.62
C PRO A 17 -15.09 19.47 10.68
N ASP A 18 -14.88 18.70 11.76
CA ASP A 18 -13.87 18.99 12.78
C ASP A 18 -12.48 18.54 12.33
N ARG A 19 -11.84 19.41 11.55
CA ARG A 19 -10.51 19.18 10.98
C ARG A 19 -9.42 19.01 12.04
N LEU A 20 -9.56 19.66 13.21
CA LEU A 20 -8.55 19.60 14.27
C LEU A 20 -8.57 18.25 14.96
N SER A 21 -9.76 17.75 15.31
CA SER A 21 -9.94 16.41 15.85
C SER A 21 -9.41 15.34 14.88
N THR A 22 -9.82 15.40 13.60
CA THR A 22 -9.35 14.45 12.58
C THR A 22 -7.82 14.47 12.45
N ALA A 23 -7.19 15.64 12.43
CA ALA A 23 -5.72 15.74 12.38
C ALA A 23 -5.04 15.13 13.61
N ASN A 24 -5.62 15.33 14.81
CA ASN A 24 -5.12 14.73 16.03
C ASN A 24 -5.24 13.20 16.01
N SER A 25 -6.36 12.65 15.51
CA SER A 25 -6.53 11.21 15.34
C SER A 25 -5.50 10.61 14.37
N ILE A 26 -5.21 11.29 13.25
CA ILE A 26 -4.17 10.85 12.30
C ILE A 26 -2.81 10.85 12.99
N ARG A 27 -2.45 11.93 13.69
CA ARG A 27 -1.19 12.01 14.42
C ARG A 27 -1.06 10.87 15.43
N GLN A 28 -2.11 10.62 16.23
CA GLN A 28 -2.11 9.56 17.22
C GLN A 28 -1.95 8.19 16.57
N ALA A 29 -2.69 7.91 15.50
CA ALA A 29 -2.57 6.65 14.76
C ALA A 29 -1.15 6.42 14.22
N CYS A 30 -0.50 7.45 13.68
CA CYS A 30 0.89 7.37 13.22
C CYS A 30 1.87 7.07 14.37
N VAL A 31 1.69 7.69 15.53
CA VAL A 31 2.62 7.55 16.68
C VAL A 31 2.44 6.23 17.42
N GLU A 32 1.20 5.79 17.61
CA GLU A 32 0.88 4.62 18.44
C GLU A 32 0.83 3.31 17.64
N TYR A 33 0.36 3.35 16.39
CA TYR A 33 0.11 2.15 15.57
C TYR A 33 1.03 2.08 14.34
N GLY A 34 1.43 3.23 13.80
CA GLY A 34 2.14 3.32 12.51
C GLY A 34 1.27 3.04 11.27
N PHE A 35 0.02 2.61 11.47
CA PHE A 35 -0.94 2.29 10.41
C PHE A 35 -2.38 2.62 10.84
N PHE A 36 -3.24 2.95 9.88
CA PHE A 36 -4.68 3.21 10.06
C PHE A 36 -5.42 3.04 8.73
N TYR A 37 -6.74 2.90 8.79
CA TYR A 37 -7.63 2.98 7.64
C TYR A 37 -8.23 4.38 7.52
N LEU A 38 -8.39 4.86 6.28
CA LEU A 38 -9.14 6.06 5.98
C LEU A 38 -10.47 5.70 5.35
N VAL A 39 -11.53 6.40 5.75
CA VAL A 39 -12.85 6.35 5.10
C VAL A 39 -13.27 7.75 4.68
N ASN A 40 -14.18 7.82 3.71
CA ASN A 40 -14.69 9.07 3.15
C ASN A 40 -13.57 10.05 2.73
N HIS A 41 -12.47 9.52 2.19
CA HIS A 41 -11.30 10.28 1.75
C HIS A 41 -11.53 11.06 0.44
N GLY A 42 -12.71 10.96 -0.16
CA GLY A 42 -13.09 11.71 -1.37
C GLY A 42 -12.46 11.20 -2.68
N VAL A 43 -11.76 10.05 -2.65
CA VAL A 43 -11.27 9.42 -3.89
C VAL A 43 -12.45 8.72 -4.54
N ASN A 44 -12.68 9.01 -5.82
CA ASN A 44 -13.77 8.45 -6.60
C ASN A 44 -13.66 6.91 -6.70
N GLU A 45 -14.79 6.21 -6.51
CA GLU A 45 -14.84 4.75 -6.50
C GLU A 45 -14.53 4.14 -7.88
N ASP A 46 -14.99 4.74 -8.97
CA ASP A 46 -14.68 4.28 -10.33
C ASP A 46 -13.20 4.40 -10.64
N PHE A 47 -12.55 5.44 -10.12
CA PHE A 47 -11.10 5.59 -10.21
C PHE A 47 -10.38 4.47 -9.45
N MET A 48 -10.80 4.16 -8.22
CA MET A 48 -10.25 3.03 -7.46
C MET A 48 -10.42 1.71 -8.22
N LYS A 49 -11.61 1.46 -8.79
CA LYS A 49 -11.89 0.28 -9.62
C LYS A 49 -10.95 0.20 -10.81
N GLN A 50 -10.75 1.30 -11.54
CA GLN A 50 -9.81 1.35 -12.66
C GLN A 50 -8.37 1.05 -12.21
N VAL A 51 -7.91 1.59 -11.08
CA VAL A 51 -6.57 1.30 -10.54
C VAL A 51 -6.40 -0.20 -10.29
N PHE A 52 -7.38 -0.86 -9.66
CA PHE A 52 -7.32 -2.30 -9.42
C PHE A 52 -7.41 -3.11 -10.73
N GLU A 53 -8.26 -2.72 -11.67
CA GLU A 53 -8.34 -3.37 -12.99
C GLU A 53 -7.03 -3.26 -13.77
N HIS A 54 -6.39 -2.09 -13.78
CA HIS A 54 -5.11 -1.89 -14.44
C HIS A 54 -3.98 -2.64 -13.76
N SER A 55 -3.97 -2.67 -12.42
CA SER A 55 -3.04 -3.50 -11.64
C SER A 55 -3.18 -4.98 -12.02
N ALA A 56 -4.40 -5.52 -11.98
CA ALA A 56 -4.67 -6.91 -12.35
C ALA A 56 -4.23 -7.22 -13.80
N LYS A 57 -4.56 -6.34 -14.75
CA LYS A 57 -4.12 -6.47 -16.14
C LYS A 57 -2.59 -6.50 -16.23
N PHE A 58 -1.88 -5.61 -15.54
CA PHE A 58 -0.41 -5.61 -15.53
C PHE A 58 0.17 -6.90 -14.94
N PHE A 59 -0.34 -7.36 -13.79
CA PHE A 59 0.17 -8.57 -13.13
C PHE A 59 -0.16 -9.87 -13.87
N SER A 60 -1.20 -9.86 -14.72
CA SER A 60 -1.52 -10.95 -15.65
C SER A 60 -0.54 -11.09 -16.82
N LEU A 61 0.29 -10.08 -17.09
CA LEU A 61 1.28 -10.15 -18.17
C LEU A 61 2.35 -11.21 -17.88
N PRO A 62 2.94 -11.82 -18.94
CA PRO A 62 4.09 -12.71 -18.78
C PRO A 62 5.24 -12.02 -18.04
N LEU A 63 5.99 -12.80 -17.25
CA LEU A 63 7.08 -12.27 -16.41
C LEU A 63 8.04 -11.38 -17.21
N GLN A 64 8.45 -11.78 -18.41
CA GLN A 64 9.36 -11.01 -19.26
C GLN A 64 8.89 -9.57 -19.50
N HIS A 65 7.59 -9.36 -19.72
CA HIS A 65 7.03 -8.02 -19.91
C HIS A 65 7.05 -7.20 -18.61
N LYS A 66 6.74 -7.83 -17.48
CA LYS A 66 6.81 -7.17 -16.15
C LYS A 66 8.24 -6.78 -15.79
N MET A 67 9.22 -7.60 -16.15
CA MET A 67 10.65 -7.35 -15.89
C MET A 67 11.21 -6.13 -16.63
N ASN A 68 10.59 -5.70 -17.73
CA ASN A 68 11.03 -4.51 -18.48
C ASN A 68 10.85 -3.20 -17.69
N LEU A 69 9.94 -3.18 -16.71
CA LEU A 69 9.70 -2.01 -15.85
C LEU A 69 10.47 -2.06 -14.54
N ILE A 70 11.19 -3.14 -14.26
CA ILE A 70 12.10 -3.17 -13.12
C ILE A 70 13.15 -2.10 -13.36
N LEU A 71 13.43 -1.33 -12.32
CA LEU A 71 14.13 -0.05 -12.29
C LEU A 71 15.62 -0.13 -12.72
N VAL A 72 15.99 -0.82 -13.81
CA VAL A 72 17.39 -1.06 -14.25
C VAL A 72 18.22 0.23 -14.44
N HIS A 73 17.60 1.41 -14.41
CA HIS A 73 18.25 2.70 -14.64
C HIS A 73 18.64 3.51 -13.39
N PHE A 74 18.57 2.97 -12.17
CA PHE A 74 19.21 3.64 -11.01
C PHE A 74 20.64 3.12 -10.82
N PRO A 75 21.68 3.90 -11.20
CA PRO A 75 23.07 3.43 -11.18
C PRO A 75 23.64 3.14 -9.78
N LYS A 76 22.89 3.44 -8.71
CA LYS A 76 23.30 3.21 -7.31
C LYS A 76 22.62 2.02 -6.64
N VAL A 77 21.77 1.27 -7.35
CA VAL A 77 21.06 0.13 -6.78
C VAL A 77 21.73 -1.17 -7.20
N ASN A 78 22.07 -2.01 -6.23
CA ASN A 78 22.53 -3.37 -6.49
C ASN A 78 21.33 -4.25 -6.90
N TRP A 79 21.13 -4.41 -8.20
CA TRP A 79 20.00 -5.14 -8.78
C TRP A 79 19.99 -6.63 -8.46
N ASP A 80 21.14 -7.24 -8.18
CA ASP A 80 21.20 -8.66 -7.82
C ASP A 80 20.60 -8.90 -6.42
N LEU A 81 20.76 -7.95 -5.51
CA LEU A 81 20.14 -7.99 -4.19
C LEU A 81 18.62 -7.74 -4.26
N VAL A 82 18.18 -6.83 -5.13
CA VAL A 82 16.74 -6.53 -5.34
C VAL A 82 16.02 -7.71 -6.00
N LYS A 83 16.61 -8.32 -7.04
CA LYS A 83 16.04 -9.50 -7.70
C LYS A 83 15.89 -10.68 -6.74
N ARG A 84 16.88 -10.88 -5.84
CA ARG A 84 16.88 -11.98 -4.88
C ARG A 84 15.85 -11.81 -3.74
N ASN A 85 15.56 -10.59 -3.30
CA ASN A 85 14.77 -10.35 -2.09
C ASN A 85 13.42 -9.64 -2.30
N MET A 86 13.26 -8.81 -3.34
CA MET A 86 12.07 -7.96 -3.53
C MET A 86 11.10 -8.49 -4.61
N VAL A 87 11.61 -9.12 -5.67
CA VAL A 87 10.76 -9.67 -6.74
C VAL A 87 9.80 -10.76 -6.22
N PRO A 88 10.21 -11.66 -5.31
CA PRO A 88 9.28 -12.61 -4.70
C PRO A 88 8.22 -11.90 -3.84
N LEU A 89 8.60 -10.89 -3.04
CA LEU A 89 7.69 -10.17 -2.15
C LEU A 89 6.65 -9.33 -2.90
N LEU A 90 7.04 -8.64 -3.98
CA LEU A 90 6.14 -7.81 -4.78
C LEU A 90 5.14 -8.65 -5.59
N ILE A 91 5.51 -9.86 -6.01
CA ILE A 91 4.57 -10.80 -6.65
C ILE A 91 3.61 -11.39 -5.61
N GLN A 92 4.05 -11.62 -4.37
CA GLN A 92 3.22 -12.18 -3.29
C GLN A 92 2.20 -11.20 -2.69
N ILE A 93 2.45 -9.89 -2.75
CA ILE A 93 1.55 -8.86 -2.17
C ILE A 93 0.42 -8.48 -3.15
N MET A 94 0.54 -8.82 -4.43
CA MET A 94 -0.39 -8.42 -5.49
C MET A 94 -1.13 -9.60 -6.14
N ALA A 95 -1.00 -10.80 -5.57
CA ALA A 95 -1.79 -12.00 -5.86
C ALA A 95 -2.58 -12.41 -4.62
#